data_AF-A0A924VNP5-F1
#
_entry.id   AF-A0A924VNP5-F1
#
_cell.length_a   1.000
_cell.length_b   1.000
_cell.length_c   1.000
_cell.angle_alpha   90.00
_cell.angle_beta   90.00
_cell.angle_gamma   90.00
#
_symmetry.space_group_name_H-M   'P 1'
#
loop_
_entity.id
_entity.type
_entity.pdbx_description
1 polymer ?
#
loop_
_entity_poly.entity_id
_entity_poly.type
_entity_poly.pdbx_seq_one_letter_code
_entity_poly.pdbx_strand_id
1 'polypeptide(L)'
;LYGLDTVKADGSGQTVAFVGANASPTLQNDVAQYSRLHSLPAPSITEIVAPGVYRHPDTPKQVPGEFYGEETLDAEAIHTTAPGANLLFVGSSNANQDFDASINHIVDKHLSNIISISYGFSGENVPRGFINSLNGTFIQAVATGIGVYVSSGDNGDETSTFGTPAVDFYADSPNVTAVGGTSAAVVPTAALPTAAYASVDTPGSAVNQPGWRRDFEVGWQTGRDVISSTSSDNLTTAPFSLGGTLATAPPGDFFGGGGGGVSRIFPQPAYQSGAIGSSTGRVVPDISALADPNTGFLVGQTQSFSNGTYYDEYRIGGTSVAAPLTAGMAAVADQIAGSPLGFLNPRIYQAYKSANNAFYDVNQAAMFGTSVDQPLPSVVRVNYKNGENLAGGLSYSLRTLEEPNQTLHSTRGFDTATGVGTPNGSNFFTAISAPQ
;
A
#
# COMPACT_ATOMS: atom_id res chain seq x y z
N LEU A 1 -5.60 -6.15 -11.45
CA LEU A 1 -5.38 -6.99 -10.24
C LEU A 1 -6.65 -7.15 -9.40
N TYR A 2 -7.35 -6.06 -9.09
CA TYR A 2 -8.51 -6.04 -8.17
C TYR A 2 -9.91 -5.98 -8.82
N GLY A 3 -9.99 -5.99 -10.16
CA GLY A 3 -11.25 -6.02 -10.91
C GLY A 3 -11.96 -4.69 -11.09
N LEU A 4 -11.27 -3.58 -10.92
CA LEU A 4 -11.78 -2.24 -11.22
C LEU A 4 -12.22 -2.11 -12.70
N ASP A 5 -11.56 -2.82 -13.60
CA ASP A 5 -11.91 -2.93 -15.02
C ASP A 5 -13.20 -3.75 -15.29
N THR A 6 -13.70 -4.46 -14.28
CA THR A 6 -14.88 -5.33 -14.40
C THR A 6 -16.16 -4.69 -13.86
N VAL A 7 -16.06 -3.51 -13.23
CA VAL A 7 -17.20 -2.76 -12.70
C VAL A 7 -17.40 -1.46 -13.49
N LYS A 8 -18.66 -1.03 -13.62
CA LYS A 8 -19.01 0.23 -14.31
C LYS A 8 -19.05 1.39 -13.32
N ALA A 9 -17.95 1.60 -12.62
CA ALA A 9 -17.78 2.61 -11.59
C ALA A 9 -16.30 3.02 -11.53
N ASP A 10 -16.06 4.29 -11.30
CA ASP A 10 -14.76 4.96 -11.33
C ASP A 10 -14.54 5.89 -10.11
N GLY A 11 -15.43 5.84 -9.12
CA GLY A 11 -15.44 6.73 -7.95
C GLY A 11 -16.13 8.08 -8.18
N SER A 12 -16.75 8.31 -9.34
CA SER A 12 -17.45 9.57 -9.62
C SER A 12 -18.45 9.95 -8.54
N GLY A 13 -18.39 11.22 -8.12
CA GLY A 13 -19.24 11.78 -7.06
C GLY A 13 -18.72 11.55 -5.65
N GLN A 14 -17.62 10.80 -5.48
CA GLN A 14 -16.93 10.65 -4.21
C GLN A 14 -15.79 11.67 -4.08
N THR A 15 -15.38 11.88 -2.83
CA THR A 15 -14.15 12.60 -2.49
C THR A 15 -13.34 11.70 -1.58
N VAL A 16 -12.08 11.44 -1.91
CA VAL A 16 -11.14 10.71 -1.05
C VAL A 16 -10.16 11.73 -0.47
N ALA A 17 -10.16 11.85 0.85
CA ALA A 17 -9.18 12.66 1.55
C ALA A 17 -7.94 11.83 1.87
N PHE A 18 -6.77 12.45 1.83
CA PHE A 18 -5.52 11.87 2.28
C PHE A 18 -4.69 12.94 2.99
N VAL A 19 -3.83 12.50 3.91
CA VAL A 19 -3.09 13.38 4.81
C VAL A 19 -1.61 13.26 4.55
N GLY A 20 -0.92 14.39 4.54
CA GLY A 20 0.53 14.47 4.37
C GLY A 20 1.13 15.61 5.17
N ALA A 21 2.40 15.88 4.94
CA ALA A 21 3.14 16.92 5.62
C ALA A 21 3.97 17.72 4.62
N ASN A 22 4.12 19.02 4.87
CA ASN A 22 4.93 19.95 4.09
C ASN A 22 4.31 20.39 2.76
N ALA A 23 3.28 19.70 2.24
CA ALA A 23 2.46 20.11 1.09
C ALA A 23 3.28 20.39 -0.18
N SER A 24 3.45 19.36 -0.99
CA SER A 24 4.22 19.40 -2.24
C SER A 24 3.71 20.51 -3.17
N PRO A 25 4.57 21.47 -3.54
CA PRO A 25 4.18 22.57 -4.42
C PRO A 25 3.90 22.12 -5.86
N THR A 26 4.24 20.87 -6.20
CA THR A 26 4.07 20.30 -7.53
C THR A 26 3.02 19.19 -7.59
N LEU A 27 2.37 18.84 -6.47
CA LEU A 27 1.44 17.71 -6.38
C LEU A 27 0.45 17.66 -7.55
N GLN A 28 -0.29 18.74 -7.80
CA GLN A 28 -1.26 18.81 -8.89
C GLN A 28 -0.64 18.60 -10.28
N ASN A 29 0.55 19.18 -10.51
CA ASN A 29 1.22 19.08 -11.80
C ASN A 29 1.78 17.67 -12.02
N ASP A 30 2.33 17.06 -10.97
CA ASP A 30 2.90 15.72 -10.98
C ASP A 30 1.81 14.69 -11.25
N VAL A 31 0.72 14.69 -10.48
CA VAL A 31 -0.41 13.76 -10.69
C VAL A 31 -1.08 13.97 -12.05
N ALA A 32 -1.16 15.23 -12.54
CA ALA A 32 -1.67 15.50 -13.89
C ALA A 32 -0.73 14.97 -14.99
N GLN A 33 0.59 14.99 -14.76
CA GLN A 33 1.56 14.43 -15.68
C GLN A 33 1.52 12.90 -15.68
N TYR A 34 1.50 12.29 -14.50
CA TYR A 34 1.25 10.87 -14.31
C TYR A 34 -0.01 10.43 -15.05
N SER A 35 -1.13 11.15 -14.86
CA SER A 35 -2.39 10.82 -15.51
C SER A 35 -2.28 10.80 -17.04
N ARG A 36 -1.53 11.73 -17.64
CA ARG A 36 -1.29 11.75 -19.10
C ARG A 36 -0.44 10.57 -19.56
N LEU A 37 0.57 10.18 -18.79
CA LEU A 37 1.46 9.06 -19.12
C LEU A 37 0.75 7.70 -19.02
N HIS A 38 -0.13 7.57 -18.02
CA HIS A 38 -0.86 6.33 -17.71
C HIS A 38 -2.29 6.29 -18.27
N SER A 39 -2.64 7.22 -19.17
CA SER A 39 -3.95 7.26 -19.86
C SER A 39 -5.16 7.37 -18.91
N LEU A 40 -4.99 8.04 -17.77
CA LEU A 40 -6.05 8.39 -16.82
C LEU A 40 -6.66 9.76 -17.18
N PRO A 41 -7.92 10.04 -16.77
CA PRO A 41 -8.48 11.38 -16.88
C PRO A 41 -7.67 12.40 -16.05
N ALA A 42 -7.86 13.68 -16.35
CA ALA A 42 -7.25 14.75 -15.56
C ALA A 42 -7.73 14.66 -14.10
N PRO A 43 -6.82 14.74 -13.11
CA PRO A 43 -7.19 14.62 -11.71
C PRO A 43 -7.91 15.88 -11.22
N SER A 44 -8.82 15.70 -10.26
CA SER A 44 -9.49 16.79 -9.54
C SER A 44 -8.93 16.84 -8.12
N ILE A 45 -7.91 17.67 -7.89
CA ILE A 45 -7.22 17.75 -6.59
C ILE A 45 -7.51 19.10 -5.95
N THR A 46 -7.89 19.06 -4.68
CA THR A 46 -7.98 20.22 -3.79
C THR A 46 -6.99 20.05 -2.66
N GLU A 47 -6.17 21.07 -2.42
CA GLU A 47 -5.22 21.10 -1.31
C GLU A 47 -5.68 22.11 -0.26
N ILE A 48 -5.77 21.66 0.98
CA ILE A 48 -6.02 22.53 2.13
C ILE A 48 -5.02 22.21 3.23
N VAL A 49 -4.87 23.15 4.15
CA VAL A 49 -4.09 22.97 5.37
C VAL A 49 -5.05 23.09 6.55
N ALA A 50 -4.94 22.19 7.52
CA ALA A 50 -5.80 22.26 8.69
C ALA A 50 -5.63 23.61 9.44
N PRO A 51 -6.67 24.15 10.10
CA PRO A 51 -6.51 25.37 10.89
C PRO A 51 -5.53 25.16 12.05
N GLY A 52 -4.63 26.12 12.26
CA GLY A 52 -3.70 26.13 13.41
C GLY A 52 -2.36 25.43 13.18
N VAL A 53 -2.20 24.68 12.09
CA VAL A 53 -0.95 23.95 11.79
C VAL A 53 0.08 24.79 10.99
N TYR A 54 -0.33 25.72 10.12
CA TYR A 54 0.59 26.46 9.22
C TYR A 54 1.64 27.41 9.88
N ARG A 55 1.77 27.46 11.21
CA ARG A 55 2.69 28.38 11.91
C ARG A 55 3.72 27.72 12.82
N HIS A 56 3.96 26.42 12.64
CA HIS A 56 5.06 25.75 13.32
C HIS A 56 6.29 25.70 12.39
N PRO A 57 7.40 26.38 12.72
CA PRO A 57 8.59 26.37 11.88
C PRO A 57 9.21 24.98 11.84
N ASP A 58 9.69 24.59 10.67
CA ASP A 58 10.44 23.36 10.49
C ASP A 58 11.65 23.32 11.45
N THR A 59 11.71 22.29 12.29
CA THR A 59 12.87 21.91 13.07
C THR A 59 14.01 21.47 12.14
N PRO A 60 15.27 21.50 12.58
CA PRO A 60 16.40 21.04 11.76
C PRO A 60 16.35 19.55 11.34
N LYS A 61 15.43 18.76 11.91
CA LYS A 61 15.14 17.38 11.51
C LYS A 61 14.09 17.26 10.39
N GLN A 62 13.39 18.34 10.09
CA GLN A 62 12.37 18.42 9.04
C GLN A 62 13.04 18.95 7.78
N VAL A 63 13.08 18.12 6.75
CA VAL A 63 13.64 18.50 5.44
C VAL A 63 12.48 18.80 4.50
N PRO A 64 12.33 20.06 4.02
CA PRO A 64 11.35 20.36 2.99
C PRO A 64 11.47 19.38 1.81
N GLY A 65 10.37 18.70 1.49
CA GLY A 65 10.31 17.70 0.42
C GLY A 65 10.40 16.23 0.84
N GLU A 66 10.65 15.94 2.12
CA GLU A 66 10.76 14.55 2.62
C GLU A 66 9.49 13.71 2.38
N PHE A 67 8.31 14.35 2.45
CA PHE A 67 7.01 13.67 2.27
C PHE A 67 6.43 13.82 0.87
N TYR A 68 7.05 14.56 -0.04
CA TYR A 68 6.45 14.83 -1.34
C TYR A 68 6.26 13.55 -2.16
N GLY A 69 7.16 12.58 -2.01
CA GLY A 69 7.03 11.28 -2.66
C GLY A 69 5.82 10.49 -2.13
N GLU A 70 5.56 10.59 -0.83
CA GLU A 70 4.39 9.98 -0.17
C GLU A 70 3.09 10.64 -0.63
N GLU A 71 3.06 11.97 -0.70
CA GLU A 71 1.89 12.73 -1.16
C GLU A 71 1.54 12.42 -2.61
N THR A 72 2.53 12.34 -3.50
CA THR A 72 2.30 11.93 -4.90
C THR A 72 1.88 10.47 -4.99
N LEU A 73 2.48 9.60 -4.18
CA LEU A 73 2.14 8.18 -4.12
C LEU A 73 0.66 7.98 -3.73
N ASP A 74 0.21 8.61 -2.65
CA ASP A 74 -1.17 8.53 -2.18
C ASP A 74 -2.14 9.03 -3.25
N ALA A 75 -1.87 10.20 -3.81
CA ALA A 75 -2.71 10.82 -4.83
C ALA A 75 -2.81 9.96 -6.10
N GLU A 76 -1.69 9.44 -6.60
CA GLU A 76 -1.66 8.63 -7.81
C GLU A 76 -2.29 7.25 -7.60
N ALA A 77 -2.13 6.64 -6.43
CA ALA A 77 -2.77 5.37 -6.09
C ALA A 77 -4.30 5.51 -5.97
N ILE A 78 -4.79 6.58 -5.31
CA ILE A 78 -6.22 6.90 -5.27
C ILE A 78 -6.73 7.15 -6.69
N HIS A 79 -6.06 8.02 -7.45
CA HIS A 79 -6.51 8.41 -8.79
C HIS A 79 -6.49 7.24 -9.79
N THR A 80 -5.55 6.31 -9.65
CA THR A 80 -5.51 5.10 -10.49
C THR A 80 -6.65 4.14 -10.19
N THR A 81 -7.08 4.06 -8.92
CA THR A 81 -8.17 3.15 -8.52
C THR A 81 -9.56 3.76 -8.65
N ALA A 82 -9.68 5.07 -8.47
CA ALA A 82 -10.90 5.85 -8.55
C ALA A 82 -10.71 7.12 -9.40
N PRO A 83 -10.50 7.01 -10.72
CA PRO A 83 -10.15 8.14 -11.57
C PRO A 83 -11.24 9.21 -11.72
N GLY A 84 -12.48 8.91 -11.33
CA GLY A 84 -13.60 9.87 -11.27
C GLY A 84 -13.77 10.54 -9.91
N ALA A 85 -13.05 10.11 -8.87
CA ALA A 85 -13.15 10.72 -7.54
C ALA A 85 -12.44 12.08 -7.49
N ASN A 86 -12.91 12.94 -6.59
CA ASN A 86 -12.14 14.13 -6.20
C ASN A 86 -11.12 13.74 -5.12
N LEU A 87 -9.94 14.31 -5.19
CA LEU A 87 -8.86 14.12 -4.24
C LEU A 87 -8.79 15.35 -3.34
N LEU A 88 -8.82 15.13 -2.03
CA LEU A 88 -8.65 16.19 -1.03
C LEU A 88 -7.38 15.94 -0.23
N PHE A 89 -6.33 16.66 -0.55
CA PHE A 89 -5.13 16.68 0.27
C PHE A 89 -5.33 17.60 1.48
N VAL A 90 -5.08 17.08 2.69
CA VAL A 90 -5.10 17.86 3.93
C VAL A 90 -3.71 17.82 4.56
N GLY A 91 -2.97 18.90 4.35
CA GLY A 91 -1.60 19.05 4.82
C GLY A 91 -1.51 19.39 6.30
N SER A 92 -0.59 18.71 6.98
CA SER A 92 -0.18 18.97 8.37
C SER A 92 0.98 19.96 8.42
N SER A 93 1.22 20.57 9.58
CA SER A 93 2.31 21.54 9.77
C SER A 93 3.67 20.90 9.55
N ASN A 94 3.79 19.62 9.90
CA ASN A 94 5.03 18.88 9.85
C ASN A 94 4.83 17.36 9.87
N ALA A 95 5.91 16.66 9.53
CA ALA A 95 6.03 15.21 9.41
C ALA A 95 5.90 14.38 10.69
N ASN A 96 5.97 15.01 11.88
CA ASN A 96 6.15 14.30 13.15
C ASN A 96 5.09 14.67 14.21
N GLN A 97 4.27 15.68 13.93
CA GLN A 97 3.22 16.22 14.79
C GLN A 97 2.08 16.73 13.90
N ASP A 98 0.85 16.60 14.37
CA ASP A 98 -0.35 17.21 13.80
C ASP A 98 -1.04 16.48 12.62
N PHE A 99 -0.59 15.28 12.23
CA PHE A 99 -1.42 14.41 11.37
C PHE A 99 -2.79 14.15 11.98
N ASP A 100 -2.84 13.99 13.31
CA ASP A 100 -4.09 13.89 14.08
C ASP A 100 -4.95 15.16 13.95
N ALA A 101 -4.38 16.35 13.84
CA ALA A 101 -5.13 17.58 13.59
C ALA A 101 -5.72 17.62 12.17
N SER A 102 -4.98 17.17 11.16
CA SER A 102 -5.48 17.05 9.78
C SER A 102 -6.62 16.04 9.68
N ILE A 103 -6.46 14.87 10.31
CA ILE A 103 -7.51 13.84 10.39
C ILE A 103 -8.73 14.38 11.15
N ASN A 104 -8.53 15.01 12.30
CA ASN A 104 -9.61 15.60 13.08
C ASN A 104 -10.35 16.68 12.29
N HIS A 105 -9.64 17.50 11.51
CA HIS A 105 -10.27 18.52 10.67
C HIS A 105 -11.18 17.91 9.59
N ILE A 106 -10.72 16.85 8.92
CA ILE A 106 -11.53 16.13 7.93
C ILE A 106 -12.79 15.57 8.59
N VAL A 107 -12.65 14.94 9.76
CA VAL A 107 -13.77 14.30 10.48
C VAL A 107 -14.74 15.33 11.07
N ASP A 108 -14.26 16.37 11.74
CA ASP A 108 -15.09 17.41 12.38
C ASP A 108 -15.88 18.23 11.36
N LYS A 109 -15.28 18.52 10.21
CA LYS A 109 -15.94 19.26 9.12
C LYS A 109 -16.61 18.37 8.09
N HIS A 110 -16.52 17.05 8.25
CA HIS A 110 -17.04 16.05 7.33
C HIS A 110 -16.64 16.37 5.87
N LEU A 111 -15.35 16.63 5.64
CA LEU A 111 -14.86 17.08 4.33
C LEU A 111 -14.83 15.96 3.28
N SER A 112 -14.87 14.70 3.73
CA SER A 112 -14.88 13.51 2.91
C SER A 112 -15.49 12.33 3.67
N ASN A 113 -16.05 11.36 2.94
CA ASN A 113 -16.52 10.09 3.50
C ASN A 113 -15.41 9.01 3.55
N ILE A 114 -14.24 9.27 2.99
CA ILE A 114 -13.16 8.29 2.80
C ILE A 114 -11.84 8.97 3.11
N ILE A 115 -11.11 8.47 4.11
CA ILE A 115 -9.80 8.98 4.51
C ILE A 115 -8.77 7.88 4.28
N SER A 116 -7.73 8.16 3.51
CA SER A 116 -6.52 7.36 3.42
C SER A 116 -5.43 7.95 4.33
N ILE A 117 -4.72 7.08 5.05
CA ILE A 117 -3.64 7.45 5.96
C ILE A 117 -2.46 6.51 5.71
N SER A 118 -1.41 7.04 5.09
CA SER A 118 -0.13 6.36 4.89
C SER A 118 0.89 6.84 5.92
N TYR A 119 0.53 6.68 7.19
CA TYR A 119 1.31 7.11 8.34
C TYR A 119 0.94 6.28 9.58
N GLY A 120 1.93 6.00 10.42
CA GLY A 120 1.77 5.32 11.69
C GLY A 120 3.01 5.48 12.56
N PHE A 121 2.91 5.02 13.81
CA PHE A 121 4.09 4.86 14.65
C PHE A 121 4.41 3.38 14.80
N SER A 122 5.68 3.02 14.65
CA SER A 122 6.18 1.69 14.97
C SER A 122 5.80 1.31 16.41
N GLY A 123 5.03 0.24 16.55
CA GLY A 123 4.59 -0.26 17.85
C GLY A 123 3.58 0.63 18.60
N GLU A 124 3.05 0.08 19.69
CA GLU A 124 1.93 0.68 20.44
C GLU A 124 2.37 1.51 21.66
N ASN A 125 3.68 1.75 21.84
CA ASN A 125 4.21 2.48 22.99
C ASN A 125 4.09 4.01 22.82
N VAL A 126 2.86 4.48 22.67
CA VAL A 126 2.51 5.90 22.52
C VAL A 126 1.82 6.46 23.78
N PRO A 127 1.89 7.78 24.05
CA PRO A 127 1.25 8.35 25.23
C PRO A 127 -0.26 8.11 25.28
N ARG A 128 -0.80 7.71 26.44
CA ARG A 128 -2.24 7.43 26.61
C ARG A 128 -3.17 8.58 26.19
N GLY A 129 -2.75 9.83 26.42
CA GLY A 129 -3.52 11.00 25.99
C GLY A 129 -3.67 11.06 24.47
N PHE A 130 -2.62 10.66 23.74
CA PHE A 130 -2.63 10.59 22.29
C PHE A 130 -3.52 9.44 21.79
N ILE A 131 -3.41 8.25 22.39
CA ILE A 131 -4.28 7.10 22.12
C ILE A 131 -5.76 7.50 22.23
N ASN A 132 -6.14 8.12 23.35
CA ASN A 132 -7.53 8.49 23.60
C ASN A 132 -8.05 9.55 22.61
N SER A 133 -7.20 10.54 22.26
CA SER A 133 -7.56 11.60 21.32
C SER A 133 -7.82 11.04 19.92
N LEU A 134 -6.86 10.27 19.39
CA LEU A 134 -6.95 9.72 18.05
C LEU A 134 -8.10 8.69 17.94
N ASN A 135 -8.24 7.82 18.94
CA ASN A 135 -9.36 6.88 18.98
C ASN A 135 -10.72 7.59 19.05
N GLY A 136 -10.81 8.72 19.76
CA GLY A 136 -12.00 9.57 19.77
C GLY A 136 -12.35 10.09 18.36
N THR A 137 -11.35 10.54 17.61
CA THR A 137 -11.53 10.97 16.21
C THR A 137 -12.00 9.82 15.32
N PHE A 138 -11.42 8.62 15.45
CA PHE A 138 -11.86 7.46 14.65
C PHE A 138 -13.26 6.97 15.04
N ILE A 139 -13.64 7.01 16.32
CA ILE A 139 -15.02 6.72 16.75
C ILE A 139 -15.98 7.73 16.11
N GLN A 140 -15.63 9.02 16.08
CA GLN A 140 -16.44 10.03 15.43
C GLN A 140 -16.57 9.76 13.93
N ALA A 141 -15.48 9.40 13.25
CA ALA A 141 -15.47 9.03 11.83
C ALA A 141 -16.47 7.88 11.56
N VAL A 142 -16.39 6.80 12.33
CA VAL A 142 -17.34 5.67 12.23
C VAL A 142 -18.78 6.15 12.47
N ALA A 143 -19.02 6.97 13.50
CA ALA A 143 -20.35 7.45 13.86
C ALA A 143 -20.97 8.40 12.83
N THR A 144 -20.16 9.13 12.06
CA THR A 144 -20.62 10.05 11.01
C THR A 144 -20.62 9.41 9.63
N GLY A 145 -20.21 8.15 9.47
CA GLY A 145 -20.22 7.44 8.21
C GLY A 145 -18.99 7.68 7.34
N ILE A 146 -17.84 7.97 7.95
CA ILE A 146 -16.54 8.11 7.29
C ILE A 146 -15.77 6.79 7.42
N GLY A 147 -15.30 6.25 6.30
CA GLY A 147 -14.35 5.14 6.25
C GLY A 147 -12.91 5.64 6.36
N VAL A 148 -12.08 4.98 7.16
CA VAL A 148 -10.67 5.33 7.36
C VAL A 148 -9.80 4.11 7.04
N TYR A 149 -8.83 4.27 6.15
CA TYR A 149 -7.95 3.23 5.63
C TYR A 149 -6.51 3.57 6.00
N VAL A 150 -5.86 2.70 6.76
CA VAL A 150 -4.54 2.99 7.35
C VAL A 150 -3.54 1.93 6.92
N SER A 151 -2.37 2.35 6.43
CA SER A 151 -1.22 1.48 6.15
C SER A 151 -0.83 0.69 7.40
N SER A 152 -0.68 -0.63 7.31
CA SER A 152 -0.40 -1.48 8.48
C SER A 152 1.05 -1.46 8.97
N GLY A 153 1.97 -0.84 8.21
CA GLY A 153 3.39 -0.75 8.51
C GLY A 153 4.25 -1.45 7.44
N ASP A 154 5.53 -1.10 7.39
CA ASP A 154 6.48 -1.56 6.36
C ASP A 154 7.69 -2.34 6.94
N ASN A 155 7.62 -2.65 8.23
CA ASN A 155 8.69 -3.27 9.02
C ASN A 155 8.29 -4.64 9.60
N GLY A 156 7.37 -5.35 8.93
CA GLY A 156 6.85 -6.64 9.40
C GLY A 156 6.12 -6.48 10.73
N ASP A 157 6.29 -7.42 11.66
CA ASP A 157 5.71 -7.31 13.00
C ASP A 157 6.57 -6.51 13.98
N GLU A 158 7.48 -5.68 13.50
CA GLU A 158 8.38 -4.84 14.29
C GLU A 158 9.26 -5.60 15.32
N THR A 159 9.40 -6.93 15.18
CA THR A 159 10.23 -7.74 16.09
C THR A 159 11.69 -7.31 16.02
N SER A 160 12.18 -6.88 14.86
CA SER A 160 13.55 -6.35 14.71
C SER A 160 13.78 -5.07 15.52
N THR A 161 12.74 -4.27 15.75
CA THR A 161 12.78 -3.02 16.50
C THR A 161 12.57 -3.24 18.01
N PHE A 162 11.57 -4.04 18.40
CA PHE A 162 11.14 -4.18 19.80
C PHE A 162 11.56 -5.50 20.46
N GLY A 163 12.15 -6.44 19.72
CA GLY A 163 12.49 -7.78 20.19
C GLY A 163 11.28 -8.70 20.42
N THR A 164 10.06 -8.21 20.17
CA THR A 164 8.81 -8.99 20.22
C THR A 164 7.83 -8.44 19.18
N PRO A 165 6.90 -9.27 18.67
CA PRO A 165 5.89 -8.84 17.71
C PRO A 165 5.04 -7.67 18.24
N ALA A 166 4.93 -6.59 17.48
CA ALA A 166 4.12 -5.42 17.76
C ALA A 166 3.45 -4.94 16.46
N VAL A 167 2.22 -4.46 16.58
CA VAL A 167 1.52 -3.79 15.48
C VAL A 167 1.82 -2.30 15.49
N ASP A 168 1.71 -1.66 14.33
CA ASP A 168 1.84 -0.21 14.23
C ASP A 168 0.61 0.50 14.80
N PHE A 169 0.87 1.55 15.57
CA PHE A 169 -0.17 2.43 16.09
C PHE A 169 -0.78 3.26 14.95
N TYR A 170 -2.09 3.55 15.06
CA TYR A 170 -3.03 3.98 14.01
C TYR A 170 -3.75 2.78 13.38
N ALA A 171 -3.01 1.86 12.77
CA ALA A 171 -3.59 0.67 12.14
C ALA A 171 -4.20 -0.30 13.16
N ASP A 172 -3.65 -0.33 14.38
CA ASP A 172 -4.17 -1.11 15.50
C ASP A 172 -5.58 -0.71 15.99
N SER A 173 -6.06 0.49 15.62
CA SER A 173 -7.40 0.95 15.98
C SER A 173 -8.49 -0.01 15.46
N PRO A 174 -9.50 -0.37 16.28
CA PRO A 174 -10.66 -1.15 15.83
C PRO A 174 -11.69 -0.31 15.06
N ASN A 175 -11.42 0.99 14.86
CA ASN A 175 -12.31 1.93 14.18
C ASN A 175 -11.76 2.37 12.82
N VAL A 176 -10.75 1.65 12.30
CA VAL A 176 -10.18 1.86 10.97
C VAL A 176 -10.06 0.53 10.25
N THR A 177 -9.99 0.57 8.93
CA THR A 177 -9.58 -0.57 8.09
C THR A 177 -8.06 -0.54 7.97
N ALA A 178 -7.37 -1.47 8.64
CA ALA A 178 -5.93 -1.62 8.48
C ALA A 178 -5.62 -2.37 7.18
N VAL A 179 -4.72 -1.83 6.38
CA VAL A 179 -4.41 -2.33 5.05
C VAL A 179 -2.99 -2.85 4.99
N GLY A 180 -2.87 -4.17 4.83
CA GLY A 180 -1.61 -4.89 4.66
C GLY A 180 -1.08 -4.88 3.24
N GLY A 181 0.05 -5.54 3.06
CA GLY A 181 0.82 -5.50 1.83
C GLY A 181 0.99 -6.86 1.17
N THR A 182 0.88 -6.89 -0.15
CA THR A 182 1.21 -8.05 -0.98
C THR A 182 2.27 -7.73 -2.03
N SER A 183 2.95 -8.79 -2.48
CA SER A 183 3.75 -8.79 -3.71
C SER A 183 2.99 -9.58 -4.79
N ALA A 184 2.87 -9.06 -6.00
CA ALA A 184 2.08 -9.70 -7.05
C ALA A 184 2.77 -9.66 -8.43
N ALA A 185 2.55 -10.70 -9.24
CA ALA A 185 2.85 -10.66 -10.65
C ALA A 185 1.56 -10.66 -11.48
N VAL A 186 1.48 -9.74 -12.43
CA VAL A 186 0.43 -9.71 -13.45
C VAL A 186 1.03 -10.03 -14.82
N VAL A 187 0.36 -10.90 -15.56
CA VAL A 187 0.83 -11.38 -16.86
C VAL A 187 -0.29 -11.31 -17.89
N PRO A 188 0.00 -11.15 -19.19
CA PRO A 188 -1.03 -11.25 -20.21
C PRO A 188 -1.74 -12.60 -20.12
N THR A 189 -3.06 -12.63 -20.28
CA THR A 189 -3.85 -13.87 -20.25
C THR A 189 -3.38 -14.88 -21.28
N ALA A 190 -2.86 -14.41 -22.42
CA ALA A 190 -2.28 -15.23 -23.48
C ALA A 190 -0.85 -15.73 -23.19
N ALA A 191 -0.16 -15.21 -22.17
CA ALA A 191 1.18 -15.65 -21.83
C ALA A 191 1.16 -17.09 -21.31
N LEU A 192 1.98 -17.95 -21.92
CA LEU A 192 2.23 -19.31 -21.44
C LEU A 192 2.87 -19.25 -20.05
N PRO A 193 2.56 -20.20 -19.15
CA PRO A 193 3.21 -20.31 -17.85
C PRO A 193 4.66 -20.80 -18.04
N THR A 194 5.56 -19.91 -18.46
CA THR A 194 7.00 -20.17 -18.57
C THR A 194 7.79 -18.99 -18.00
N ALA A 195 8.01 -19.05 -16.69
CA ALA A 195 9.10 -18.61 -15.79
C ALA A 195 10.06 -17.43 -16.10
N ALA A 196 9.92 -16.66 -17.18
CA ALA A 196 10.72 -15.46 -17.43
C ALA A 196 9.79 -14.31 -17.82
N TYR A 197 9.35 -13.53 -16.83
CA TYR A 197 8.51 -12.37 -17.05
C TYR A 197 9.36 -11.17 -17.48
N ALA A 198 9.04 -10.58 -18.62
CA ALA A 198 9.59 -9.29 -19.03
C ALA A 198 9.00 -8.19 -18.13
N SER A 199 9.83 -7.23 -17.71
CA SER A 199 9.36 -6.09 -16.91
C SER A 199 8.28 -5.33 -17.68
N VAL A 200 7.17 -5.06 -16.99
CA VAL A 200 6.07 -4.22 -17.47
C VAL A 200 6.49 -2.75 -17.62
N ASP A 201 7.64 -2.35 -17.04
CA ASP A 201 8.17 -0.98 -16.99
C ASP A 201 8.82 -0.52 -18.30
N THR A 202 8.75 -1.31 -19.38
CA THR A 202 9.27 -0.86 -20.68
C THR A 202 8.36 0.22 -21.26
N PRO A 203 8.83 1.45 -21.58
CA PRO A 203 8.01 2.46 -22.24
C PRO A 203 7.40 1.91 -23.54
N GLY A 204 6.07 1.94 -23.65
CA GLY A 204 5.33 1.33 -24.76
C GLY A 204 4.97 -0.16 -24.56
N SER A 205 5.28 -0.74 -23.39
CA SER A 205 4.73 -2.02 -22.94
C SER A 205 3.20 -1.94 -22.90
N ALA A 206 2.55 -3.03 -23.26
CA ALA A 206 1.12 -3.12 -23.54
C ALA A 206 0.22 -3.11 -22.29
N VAL A 207 0.51 -2.24 -21.31
CA VAL A 207 -0.27 -2.11 -20.06
C VAL A 207 -1.72 -1.69 -20.32
N ASN A 208 -2.01 -1.16 -21.52
CA ASN A 208 -3.34 -0.75 -21.99
C ASN A 208 -4.07 -1.80 -22.86
N GLN A 209 -3.66 -3.08 -22.86
CA GLN A 209 -4.36 -4.13 -23.62
C GLN A 209 -5.31 -4.95 -22.72
N PRO A 210 -6.55 -5.25 -23.18
CA PRO A 210 -7.41 -6.22 -22.51
C PRO A 210 -6.72 -7.59 -22.39
N GLY A 211 -6.94 -8.27 -21.26
CA GLY A 211 -6.46 -9.64 -21.04
C GLY A 211 -5.17 -9.71 -20.24
N TRP A 212 -5.24 -9.34 -18.96
CA TRP A 212 -4.23 -9.62 -17.95
C TRP A 212 -4.82 -10.51 -16.86
N ARG A 213 -3.99 -11.37 -16.27
CA ARG A 213 -4.35 -12.21 -15.12
C ARG A 213 -3.29 -12.07 -14.03
N ARG A 214 -3.72 -12.27 -12.78
CA ARG A 214 -2.82 -12.51 -11.66
C ARG A 214 -2.13 -13.85 -11.90
N ASP A 215 -0.80 -13.86 -11.91
CA ASP A 215 -0.02 -15.10 -11.99
C ASP A 215 0.22 -15.65 -10.59
N PHE A 216 0.73 -14.79 -9.70
CA PHE A 216 0.79 -15.04 -8.27
C PHE A 216 0.54 -13.77 -7.47
N GLU A 217 0.19 -13.98 -6.21
CA GLU A 217 0.22 -12.96 -5.17
C GLU A 217 0.56 -13.62 -3.84
N VAL A 218 1.54 -13.07 -3.14
CA VAL A 218 2.03 -13.53 -1.84
C VAL A 218 2.03 -12.37 -0.86
N GLY A 219 2.14 -12.63 0.44
CA GLY A 219 2.37 -11.57 1.41
C GLY A 219 3.65 -10.79 1.07
N TRP A 220 3.69 -9.53 1.48
CA TRP A 220 4.88 -8.73 1.28
C TRP A 220 5.83 -8.90 2.46
N GLN A 221 6.86 -9.73 2.30
CA GLN A 221 8.05 -9.75 3.16
C GLN A 221 9.27 -9.88 2.24
N THR A 222 10.15 -8.89 2.22
CA THR A 222 11.29 -8.85 1.28
C THR A 222 12.59 -9.20 1.98
N GLY A 223 13.21 -10.29 1.55
CA GLY A 223 14.63 -10.56 1.79
C GLY A 223 15.51 -9.89 0.71
N ARG A 224 16.71 -9.44 1.07
CA ARG A 224 17.65 -8.79 0.16
C ARG A 224 19.04 -9.43 0.23
N ASP A 225 19.52 -9.86 -0.92
CA ASP A 225 20.92 -10.22 -1.14
C ASP A 225 21.57 -9.33 -2.19
N VAL A 226 22.86 -9.05 -2.01
CA VAL A 226 23.67 -8.38 -3.04
C VAL A 226 24.17 -9.41 -4.05
N ILE A 227 24.05 -9.10 -5.34
CA ILE A 227 24.63 -9.91 -6.42
C ILE A 227 25.92 -9.25 -6.88
N SER A 228 27.01 -10.00 -6.81
CA SER A 228 28.29 -9.60 -7.39
C SER A 228 28.31 -9.94 -8.90
N SER A 229 28.13 -8.93 -9.76
CA SER A 229 28.15 -9.07 -11.22
C SER A 229 29.51 -9.50 -11.75
N THR A 230 29.54 -10.24 -12.86
CA THR A 230 30.77 -10.70 -13.54
C THR A 230 30.92 -10.09 -14.93
N SER A 231 32.08 -10.23 -15.57
CA SER A 231 32.31 -9.69 -16.91
C SER A 231 31.54 -10.42 -18.03
N SER A 232 30.84 -11.51 -17.73
CA SER A 232 30.05 -12.30 -18.69
C SER A 232 28.55 -11.95 -18.73
N ASP A 233 28.14 -10.89 -18.03
CA ASP A 233 26.72 -10.51 -17.93
C ASP A 233 26.21 -9.88 -19.23
N ASN A 234 25.02 -10.28 -19.68
CA ASN A 234 24.31 -9.68 -20.82
C ASN A 234 23.06 -8.98 -20.29
N LEU A 235 23.18 -7.70 -19.97
CA LEU A 235 22.11 -6.95 -19.28
C LEU A 235 21.48 -5.87 -20.15
N THR A 236 21.94 -5.75 -21.39
CA THR A 236 21.50 -4.73 -22.34
C THR A 236 20.61 -5.29 -23.44
N THR A 237 20.63 -6.60 -23.68
CA THR A 237 19.89 -7.24 -24.77
C THR A 237 19.35 -8.60 -24.35
N ALA A 238 18.08 -8.87 -24.64
CA ALA A 238 17.47 -10.15 -24.33
C ALA A 238 18.13 -11.31 -25.12
N PRO A 239 18.28 -12.51 -24.53
CA PRO A 239 17.92 -12.87 -23.16
C PRO A 239 18.91 -12.25 -22.15
N PHE A 240 18.37 -11.64 -21.10
CA PHE A 240 19.20 -11.07 -20.03
C PHE A 240 19.89 -12.19 -19.26
N SER A 241 21.19 -12.05 -19.00
CA SER A 241 21.95 -12.99 -18.16
C SER A 241 22.79 -12.24 -17.13
N LEU A 242 22.62 -12.61 -15.87
CA LEU A 242 23.43 -12.13 -14.76
C LEU A 242 24.19 -13.32 -14.17
N GLY A 243 25.47 -13.44 -14.52
CA GLY A 243 26.41 -14.34 -13.87
C GLY A 243 26.98 -13.66 -12.63
N GLY A 244 26.84 -14.30 -11.47
CA GLY A 244 27.33 -13.72 -10.22
C GLY A 244 27.19 -14.68 -9.05
N THR A 245 27.85 -14.35 -7.93
CA THR A 245 27.62 -15.02 -6.65
C THR A 245 26.82 -14.10 -5.74
N LEU A 246 25.86 -14.70 -5.03
CA LEU A 246 25.18 -14.04 -3.93
C LEU A 246 26.16 -13.88 -2.76
N ALA A 247 26.05 -12.76 -2.04
CA ALA A 247 26.87 -12.52 -0.85
C ALA A 247 26.55 -13.53 0.28
N THR A 248 25.29 -13.90 0.40
CA THR A 248 24.73 -14.85 1.36
C THR A 248 23.80 -15.82 0.65
N ALA A 249 23.47 -16.95 1.29
CA ALA A 249 22.43 -17.82 0.76
C ALA A 249 21.08 -17.08 0.84
N PRO A 250 20.21 -17.19 -0.18
CA PRO A 250 18.84 -16.70 -0.08
C PRO A 250 18.16 -17.20 1.19
N PRO A 251 17.30 -16.39 1.83
CA PRO A 251 16.66 -15.18 1.27
C PRO A 251 17.38 -13.85 1.55
N GLY A 252 18.57 -13.87 2.17
CA GLY A 252 19.30 -12.66 2.56
C GLY A 252 18.72 -11.97 3.80
N ASP A 253 19.11 -10.71 4.02
CA ASP A 253 18.65 -9.93 5.17
C ASP A 253 17.25 -9.36 4.93
N PHE A 254 16.42 -9.33 5.97
CA PHE A 254 15.11 -8.67 5.91
C PHE A 254 15.27 -7.19 5.55
N PHE A 255 14.49 -6.74 4.55
CA PHE A 255 14.59 -5.40 3.98
C PHE A 255 13.32 -4.56 4.17
N GLY A 256 12.17 -5.18 4.40
CA GLY A 256 10.89 -4.52 4.55
C GLY A 256 9.74 -5.47 4.22
N GLY A 257 8.56 -5.21 4.78
CA GLY A 257 7.40 -6.07 4.61
C GLY A 257 6.16 -5.51 5.30
N GLY A 258 4.98 -5.96 4.87
CA GLY A 258 3.70 -5.50 5.40
C GLY A 258 3.57 -5.79 6.89
N GLY A 259 3.03 -4.81 7.61
CA GLY A 259 2.85 -4.88 9.06
C GLY A 259 1.64 -5.70 9.47
N GLY A 260 1.73 -6.32 10.64
CA GLY A 260 0.71 -7.26 11.09
C GLY A 260 0.95 -7.80 12.49
N GLY A 261 -0.10 -8.37 13.10
CA GLY A 261 -0.02 -8.94 14.44
C GLY A 261 -1.29 -8.73 15.27
N VAL A 262 -1.13 -8.69 16.60
CA VAL A 262 -2.23 -8.53 17.55
C VAL A 262 -1.96 -7.36 18.47
N SER A 263 -2.89 -6.40 18.48
CA SER A 263 -2.84 -5.23 19.35
C SER A 263 -2.81 -5.63 20.82
N ARG A 264 -1.98 -4.94 21.60
CA ARG A 264 -1.87 -5.06 23.06
C ARG A 264 -2.68 -3.98 23.78
N ILE A 265 -3.18 -2.97 23.05
CA ILE A 265 -3.95 -1.85 23.63
C ILE A 265 -5.46 -1.94 23.34
N PHE A 266 -5.85 -2.42 22.17
CA PHE A 266 -7.26 -2.52 21.76
C PHE A 266 -7.77 -3.95 21.84
N PRO A 267 -8.92 -4.19 22.50
CA PRO A 267 -9.54 -5.51 22.53
C PRO A 267 -10.00 -5.93 21.14
N GLN A 268 -10.13 -7.24 20.93
CA GLN A 268 -10.68 -7.75 19.67
C GLN A 268 -12.12 -7.23 19.47
N PRO A 269 -12.41 -6.55 18.34
CA PRO A 269 -13.75 -6.06 18.06
C PRO A 269 -14.70 -7.19 17.63
N ALA A 270 -16.01 -6.98 17.87
CA ALA A 270 -17.03 -8.01 17.63
C ALA A 270 -17.11 -8.46 16.16
N TYR A 271 -16.85 -7.55 15.21
CA TYR A 271 -16.83 -7.88 13.78
C TYR A 271 -15.70 -8.86 13.42
N GLN A 272 -14.56 -8.81 14.14
CA GLN A 272 -13.47 -9.78 14.00
C GLN A 272 -13.83 -11.08 14.71
N SER A 273 -14.22 -11.03 15.99
CA SER A 273 -14.46 -12.26 16.77
C SER A 273 -15.53 -13.15 16.14
N GLY A 274 -16.54 -12.56 15.49
CA GLY A 274 -17.62 -13.28 14.79
C GLY A 274 -17.20 -13.96 13.47
N ALA A 275 -16.03 -13.61 12.92
CA ALA A 275 -15.55 -14.07 11.62
C ALA A 275 -14.25 -14.89 11.71
N ILE A 276 -13.31 -14.53 12.59
CA ILE A 276 -11.97 -15.14 12.68
C ILE A 276 -11.72 -15.89 14.00
N GLY A 277 -12.70 -15.94 14.90
CA GLY A 277 -12.56 -16.56 16.22
C GLY A 277 -11.94 -15.62 17.27
N SER A 278 -11.62 -16.15 18.45
CA SER A 278 -11.15 -15.34 19.58
C SER A 278 -9.66 -15.02 19.48
N SER A 279 -9.30 -13.76 19.74
CA SER A 279 -7.93 -13.27 19.91
C SER A 279 -7.81 -12.46 21.21
N THR A 280 -6.58 -12.26 21.69
CA THR A 280 -6.28 -11.44 22.87
C THR A 280 -6.48 -9.93 22.63
N GLY A 281 -6.53 -9.51 21.36
CA GLY A 281 -6.67 -8.11 20.95
C GLY A 281 -7.10 -7.97 19.49
N ARG A 282 -7.22 -6.72 19.01
CA ARG A 282 -7.49 -6.41 17.60
C ARG A 282 -6.39 -6.99 16.72
N VAL A 283 -6.75 -7.78 15.71
CA VAL A 283 -5.79 -8.44 14.81
C VAL A 283 -5.57 -7.57 13.57
N VAL A 284 -4.34 -7.36 13.13
CA VAL A 284 -3.93 -6.51 11.98
C VAL A 284 -3.21 -7.38 10.95
N PRO A 285 -3.37 -7.15 9.63
CA PRO A 285 -4.29 -6.20 8.98
C PRO A 285 -5.72 -6.76 8.84
N ASP A 286 -6.65 -5.93 8.34
CA ASP A 286 -8.02 -6.38 8.01
C ASP A 286 -8.10 -6.94 6.58
N ILE A 287 -7.51 -6.24 5.63
CA ILE A 287 -7.44 -6.54 4.19
C ILE A 287 -6.05 -6.16 3.68
N SER A 288 -5.64 -6.63 2.50
CA SER A 288 -4.38 -6.20 1.88
C SER A 288 -4.54 -5.77 0.42
N ALA A 289 -3.55 -5.01 -0.05
CA ALA A 289 -3.37 -4.66 -1.44
C ALA A 289 -1.86 -4.58 -1.78
N LEU A 290 -1.54 -4.27 -3.03
CA LEU A 290 -0.20 -4.25 -3.57
C LEU A 290 0.63 -3.23 -2.81
N ALA A 291 1.77 -3.67 -2.28
CA ALA A 291 2.65 -2.85 -1.46
C ALA A 291 4.12 -2.97 -1.86
N ASP A 292 4.57 -4.13 -2.30
CA ASP A 292 6.01 -4.37 -2.49
C ASP A 292 6.64 -3.44 -3.53
N PRO A 293 7.66 -2.62 -3.20
CA PRO A 293 8.34 -1.75 -4.18
C PRO A 293 8.99 -2.49 -5.36
N ASN A 294 9.18 -3.81 -5.28
CA ASN A 294 9.74 -4.63 -6.35
C ASN A 294 8.68 -5.09 -7.36
N THR A 295 7.43 -5.17 -6.93
CA THR A 295 6.26 -5.48 -7.79
C THR A 295 5.26 -4.34 -7.80
N GLY A 296 5.68 -3.17 -7.33
CA GLY A 296 4.83 -2.12 -6.82
C GLY A 296 4.38 -1.14 -7.88
N PHE A 297 4.04 0.05 -7.40
CA PHE A 297 3.44 1.11 -8.19
C PHE A 297 4.53 2.09 -8.65
N LEU A 298 4.50 2.50 -9.92
CA LEU A 298 5.34 3.60 -10.40
C LEU A 298 4.74 4.90 -9.89
N VAL A 299 5.56 5.77 -9.29
CA VAL A 299 5.13 7.08 -8.79
C VAL A 299 5.82 8.19 -9.56
N GLY A 300 5.03 9.15 -10.00
CA GLY A 300 5.46 10.34 -10.72
C GLY A 300 5.72 11.51 -9.79
N GLN A 301 6.90 12.10 -9.87
CA GLN A 301 7.24 13.25 -9.03
C GLN A 301 8.24 14.17 -9.70
N THR A 302 8.04 15.48 -9.55
CA THR A 302 9.08 16.48 -9.82
C THR A 302 10.18 16.37 -8.77
N GLN A 303 11.34 15.89 -9.19
CA GLN A 303 12.49 15.60 -8.34
C GLN A 303 13.68 16.48 -8.71
N SER A 304 14.63 16.62 -7.78
CA SER A 304 15.89 17.33 -8.03
C SER A 304 17.01 16.34 -8.33
N PHE A 305 17.65 16.53 -9.48
CA PHE A 305 18.77 15.74 -9.99
C PHE A 305 20.02 16.61 -10.16
N SER A 306 21.17 15.98 -10.34
CA SER A 306 22.46 16.67 -10.57
C SER A 306 22.48 17.66 -11.74
N ASN A 307 21.58 17.50 -12.72
CA ASN A 307 21.48 18.34 -13.92
C ASN A 307 20.21 19.25 -13.95
N GLY A 308 19.39 19.25 -12.91
CA GLY A 308 18.21 20.11 -12.81
C GLY A 308 17.04 19.47 -12.06
N THR A 309 15.93 20.20 -11.98
CA THR A 309 14.68 19.73 -11.35
C THR A 309 13.65 19.46 -12.43
N TYR A 310 13.15 18.23 -12.52
CA TYR A 310 12.16 17.80 -13.52
C TYR A 310 11.37 16.58 -13.04
N TYR A 311 10.27 16.29 -13.72
CA TYR A 311 9.45 15.10 -13.47
C TYR A 311 10.16 13.82 -13.91
N ASP A 312 10.15 12.81 -13.05
CA ASP A 312 10.52 11.44 -13.39
C ASP A 312 9.63 10.44 -12.64
N GLU A 313 9.56 9.21 -13.14
CA GLU A 313 8.87 8.10 -12.46
C GLU A 313 9.87 7.17 -11.80
N TYR A 314 9.60 6.81 -10.56
CA TYR A 314 10.42 5.88 -9.79
C TYR A 314 9.56 4.86 -9.07
N ARG A 315 10.21 3.83 -8.55
CA ARG A 315 9.56 2.72 -7.85
C ARG A 315 9.59 2.99 -6.35
N ILE A 316 8.41 3.13 -5.78
CA ILE A 316 8.16 3.18 -4.35
C ILE A 316 7.06 2.16 -4.03
N GLY A 317 6.93 1.80 -2.77
CA GLY A 317 5.99 0.80 -2.31
C GLY A 317 5.67 1.09 -0.85
N GLY A 318 5.44 0.06 -0.07
CA GLY A 318 4.89 0.21 1.26
C GLY A 318 3.42 -0.15 1.30
N THR A 319 2.94 -0.48 2.50
CA THR A 319 1.51 -0.46 2.82
C THR A 319 0.93 0.95 2.66
N SER A 320 1.80 1.96 2.61
CA SER A 320 1.56 3.29 2.04
C SER A 320 0.95 3.29 0.64
N VAL A 321 1.25 2.32 -0.24
CA VAL A 321 0.53 2.17 -1.52
C VAL A 321 -0.80 1.44 -1.31
N ALA A 322 -0.81 0.44 -0.43
CA ALA A 322 -1.98 -0.42 -0.24
C ALA A 322 -3.18 0.35 0.33
N ALA A 323 -2.96 1.24 1.30
CA ALA A 323 -4.00 2.05 1.92
C ALA A 323 -4.76 2.97 0.94
N PRO A 324 -4.09 3.82 0.13
CA PRO A 324 -4.75 4.66 -0.87
C PRO A 324 -5.38 3.86 -2.02
N LEU A 325 -4.77 2.75 -2.46
CA LEU A 325 -5.44 1.83 -3.40
C LEU A 325 -6.79 1.34 -2.83
N THR A 326 -6.81 0.98 -1.54
CA THR A 326 -8.02 0.50 -0.86
C THR A 326 -9.05 1.61 -0.65
N ALA A 327 -8.60 2.83 -0.35
CA ALA A 327 -9.46 4.00 -0.24
C ALA A 327 -10.14 4.35 -1.59
N GLY A 328 -9.42 4.28 -2.71
CA GLY A 328 -10.04 4.45 -4.03
C GLY A 328 -11.00 3.30 -4.39
N MET A 329 -10.68 2.06 -4.03
CA MET A 329 -11.64 0.95 -4.15
C MET A 329 -12.90 1.17 -3.30
N ALA A 330 -12.79 1.79 -2.13
CA ALA A 330 -13.95 2.20 -1.35
C ALA A 330 -14.78 3.27 -2.05
N ALA A 331 -14.16 4.25 -2.72
CA ALA A 331 -14.88 5.26 -3.50
C ALA A 331 -15.67 4.64 -4.66
N VAL A 332 -15.08 3.65 -5.34
CA VAL A 332 -15.77 2.87 -6.35
C VAL A 332 -16.95 2.09 -5.75
N ALA A 333 -16.78 1.49 -4.58
CA ALA A 333 -17.85 0.78 -3.88
C ALA A 333 -18.99 1.72 -3.43
N ASP A 334 -18.68 2.91 -2.91
CA ASP A 334 -19.65 3.94 -2.56
C ASP A 334 -20.48 4.38 -3.77
N GLN A 335 -19.84 4.54 -4.94
CA GLN A 335 -20.54 4.84 -6.19
C GLN A 335 -21.48 3.69 -6.60
N ILE A 336 -21.03 2.44 -6.51
CA ILE A 336 -21.86 1.25 -6.82
C ILE A 336 -23.06 1.15 -5.88
N ALA A 337 -22.85 1.42 -4.59
CA ALA A 337 -23.89 1.43 -3.57
C ALA A 337 -24.86 2.62 -3.73
N GLY A 338 -24.44 3.70 -4.40
CA GLY A 338 -25.20 4.94 -4.52
C GLY A 338 -25.28 5.74 -3.20
N SER A 339 -24.48 5.37 -2.20
CA SER A 339 -24.40 6.05 -0.90
C SER A 339 -23.07 5.71 -0.21
N PRO A 340 -22.57 6.57 0.70
CA PRO A 340 -21.37 6.27 1.45
C PRO A 340 -21.53 5.00 2.30
N LEU A 341 -20.61 4.05 2.16
CA LEU A 341 -20.60 2.81 2.94
C LEU A 341 -19.98 3.01 4.32
N GLY A 342 -19.17 4.07 4.50
CA GLY A 342 -18.52 4.44 5.75
C GLY A 342 -17.52 3.38 6.22
N PHE A 343 -17.57 3.05 7.51
CA PHE A 343 -16.67 2.07 8.11
C PHE A 343 -16.88 0.66 7.54
N LEU A 344 -15.93 0.18 6.74
CA LEU A 344 -16.09 -1.06 5.96
C LEU A 344 -15.83 -2.35 6.74
N ASN A 345 -15.19 -2.35 7.90
CA ASN A 345 -14.79 -3.62 8.55
C ASN A 345 -15.98 -4.58 8.76
N PRO A 346 -17.14 -4.18 9.29
CA PRO A 346 -18.29 -5.09 9.40
C PRO A 346 -18.69 -5.75 8.07
N ARG A 347 -18.66 -4.98 6.97
CA ARG A 347 -18.95 -5.48 5.61
C ARG A 347 -17.86 -6.44 5.12
N ILE A 348 -16.59 -6.11 5.33
CA ILE A 348 -15.44 -6.94 4.97
C ILE A 348 -15.51 -8.30 5.66
N TYR A 349 -15.66 -8.33 6.98
CA TYR A 349 -15.70 -9.58 7.75
C TYR A 349 -16.96 -10.39 7.50
N GLN A 350 -18.10 -9.75 7.22
CA GLN A 350 -19.31 -10.45 6.77
C GLN A 350 -19.13 -11.10 5.40
N ALA A 351 -18.55 -10.36 4.44
CA ALA A 351 -18.24 -10.89 3.11
C ALA A 351 -17.28 -12.09 3.20
N TYR A 352 -16.22 -11.96 4.00
CA TYR A 352 -15.25 -13.02 4.24
C TYR A 352 -15.92 -14.30 4.78
N LYS A 353 -16.78 -14.15 5.80
CA LYS A 353 -17.52 -15.27 6.39
C LYS A 353 -18.52 -15.91 5.43
N SER A 354 -19.07 -15.15 4.49
CA SER A 354 -20.07 -15.64 3.54
C SER A 354 -19.49 -16.56 2.46
N ALA A 355 -18.15 -16.70 2.39
CA ALA A 355 -17.44 -17.55 1.41
C ALA A 355 -17.87 -17.28 -0.05
N ASN A 356 -18.21 -16.02 -0.35
CA ASN A 356 -18.68 -15.57 -1.66
C ASN A 356 -17.55 -15.26 -2.66
N ASN A 357 -16.32 -15.72 -2.38
CA ASN A 357 -15.12 -15.40 -3.15
C ASN A 357 -14.89 -13.89 -3.34
N ALA A 358 -15.34 -13.03 -2.42
CA ALA A 358 -15.06 -11.59 -2.44
C ALA A 358 -13.58 -11.28 -2.27
N PHE A 359 -12.84 -12.17 -1.62
CA PHE A 359 -11.41 -12.02 -1.38
C PHE A 359 -10.63 -13.15 -2.05
N TYR A 360 -9.43 -12.81 -2.51
CA TYR A 360 -8.44 -13.76 -2.92
C TYR A 360 -7.61 -14.07 -1.70
N ASP A 361 -7.68 -15.33 -1.29
CA ASP A 361 -6.92 -15.89 -0.17
C ASP A 361 -5.44 -15.95 -0.56
N VAL A 362 -4.63 -15.07 0.02
CA VAL A 362 -3.19 -15.01 -0.24
C VAL A 362 -2.55 -16.14 0.55
N ASN A 363 -1.92 -17.09 -0.14
CA ASN A 363 -1.44 -18.31 0.51
C ASN A 363 -0.15 -18.80 -0.16
N GLN A 364 0.99 -18.35 0.38
CA GLN A 364 2.31 -18.74 -0.10
C GLN A 364 2.48 -20.26 -0.17
N ALA A 365 2.06 -20.98 0.89
CA ALA A 365 2.27 -22.42 1.01
C ALA A 365 1.68 -23.21 -0.16
N ALA A 366 0.50 -22.79 -0.65
CA ALA A 366 -0.16 -23.43 -1.78
C ALA A 366 0.53 -23.14 -3.12
N MET A 367 1.17 -21.97 -3.26
CA MET A 367 1.78 -21.54 -4.53
C MET A 367 3.24 -21.95 -4.66
N PHE A 368 4.03 -21.81 -3.59
CA PHE A 368 5.48 -21.95 -3.61
C PHE A 368 6.03 -22.84 -2.49
N GLY A 369 5.18 -23.37 -1.60
CA GLY A 369 5.60 -24.05 -0.38
C GLY A 369 6.07 -23.08 0.71
N THR A 370 6.57 -23.61 1.82
CA THR A 370 6.96 -22.82 3.01
C THR A 370 8.44 -22.97 3.38
N SER A 371 9.24 -23.66 2.55
CA SER A 371 10.66 -23.90 2.85
C SER A 371 11.55 -22.98 2.01
N VAL A 372 12.65 -22.50 2.61
CA VAL A 372 13.80 -21.89 1.91
C VAL A 372 14.37 -22.78 0.80
N ASP A 373 14.10 -24.08 0.83
CA ASP A 373 14.56 -25.06 -0.17
C ASP A 373 13.66 -25.13 -1.42
N GLN A 374 12.50 -24.46 -1.41
CA GLN A 374 11.62 -24.34 -2.58
C GLN A 374 11.94 -23.04 -3.33
N PRO A 375 11.69 -22.98 -4.66
CA PRO A 375 11.93 -21.77 -5.43
C PRO A 375 10.94 -20.68 -4.99
N LEU A 376 11.35 -19.85 -4.03
CA LEU A 376 10.61 -18.67 -3.59
C LEU A 376 10.53 -17.67 -4.76
N PRO A 377 9.36 -17.02 -4.94
CA PRO A 377 9.25 -15.95 -5.92
C PRO A 377 10.30 -14.88 -5.62
N SER A 378 11.08 -14.50 -6.63
CA SER A 378 12.19 -13.58 -6.45
C SER A 378 12.36 -12.67 -7.66
N VAL A 379 12.83 -11.44 -7.42
CA VAL A 379 13.09 -10.44 -8.46
C VAL A 379 14.56 -10.01 -8.39
N VAL A 380 15.22 -9.96 -9.54
CA VAL A 380 16.52 -9.28 -9.64
C VAL A 380 16.28 -7.80 -9.81
N ARG A 381 16.67 -7.00 -8.81
CA ARG A 381 16.57 -5.55 -8.85
C ARG A 381 17.86 -4.93 -9.34
N VAL A 382 17.72 -4.07 -10.35
CA VAL A 382 18.79 -3.29 -10.97
C VAL A 382 18.61 -1.81 -10.60
N ASN A 383 19.63 -1.22 -10.00
CA ASN A 383 19.63 0.19 -9.61
C ASN A 383 20.89 0.91 -10.11
N TYR A 384 20.77 2.19 -10.44
CA TYR A 384 21.93 3.06 -10.64
C TYR A 384 22.66 3.26 -9.32
N LYS A 385 23.99 3.10 -9.30
CA LYS A 385 24.78 3.29 -8.06
C LYS A 385 24.75 4.72 -7.55
N ASN A 386 24.59 5.69 -8.46
CA ASN A 386 24.43 7.10 -8.10
C ASN A 386 22.97 7.50 -7.86
N GLY A 387 22.01 6.56 -7.96
CA GLY A 387 20.59 6.83 -7.83
C GLY A 387 19.95 7.57 -9.00
N GLU A 388 20.72 8.00 -10.00
CA GLU A 388 20.23 8.91 -11.06
C GLU A 388 20.34 8.30 -12.46
N ASN A 389 21.50 7.77 -12.84
CA ASN A 389 21.75 7.43 -14.25
C ASN A 389 22.88 6.40 -14.45
N LEU A 390 23.00 5.92 -15.68
CA LEU A 390 23.96 4.89 -16.06
C LEU A 390 25.43 5.29 -15.87
N ALA A 391 25.77 6.59 -15.84
CA ALA A 391 27.16 7.03 -15.66
C ALA A 391 27.72 6.66 -14.29
N GLY A 392 26.86 6.50 -13.26
CA GLY A 392 27.25 5.95 -11.96
C GLY A 392 27.52 4.45 -11.96
N GLY A 393 27.16 3.74 -13.04
CA GLY A 393 27.17 2.28 -13.12
C GLY A 393 25.95 1.65 -12.44
N LEU A 394 25.85 0.32 -12.57
CA LEU A 394 24.72 -0.47 -12.08
C LEU A 394 25.08 -1.32 -10.87
N SER A 395 24.10 -1.53 -9.99
CA SER A 395 24.14 -2.47 -8.88
C SER A 395 22.98 -3.44 -8.98
N TYR A 396 23.21 -4.66 -8.49
CA TYR A 396 22.28 -5.77 -8.62
C TYR A 396 22.00 -6.36 -7.25
N SER A 397 20.73 -6.67 -6.99
CA SER A 397 20.31 -7.37 -5.78
C SER A 397 19.24 -8.40 -6.10
N LEU A 398 19.29 -9.54 -5.43
CA LEU A 398 18.17 -10.49 -5.41
C LEU A 398 17.19 -10.03 -4.32
N ARG A 399 15.90 -10.02 -4.66
CA ARG A 399 14.80 -9.71 -3.77
C ARG A 399 13.94 -10.94 -3.66
N THR A 400 14.04 -11.65 -2.55
CA THR A 400 13.17 -12.80 -2.28
C THR A 400 11.87 -12.30 -1.67
N LEU A 401 10.76 -12.72 -2.24
CA LEU A 401 9.42 -12.31 -1.82
C LEU A 401 8.84 -13.35 -0.87
N GLU A 402 8.05 -12.87 0.09
CA GLU A 402 7.52 -13.65 1.22
C GLU A 402 8.65 -14.40 1.97
N GLU A 403 9.58 -13.60 2.49
CA GLU A 403 10.74 -14.04 3.26
C GLU A 403 10.34 -15.01 4.40
N PRO A 404 10.79 -16.28 4.35
CA PRO A 404 10.29 -17.35 5.23
C PRO A 404 10.84 -17.32 6.66
N ASN A 405 11.83 -16.47 6.98
CA ASN A 405 12.33 -16.34 8.35
C ASN A 405 11.60 -15.26 9.16
N GLN A 406 10.70 -14.49 8.55
CA GLN A 406 9.80 -13.59 9.29
C GLN A 406 8.79 -14.40 10.10
N THR A 407 8.13 -13.75 11.04
CA THR A 407 7.04 -14.33 11.84
C THR A 407 5.69 -14.21 11.14
N LEU A 408 5.55 -13.25 10.23
CA LEU A 408 4.36 -13.03 9.42
C LEU A 408 4.47 -13.82 8.13
N HIS A 409 3.48 -14.69 7.89
CA HIS A 409 3.33 -15.42 6.64
C HIS A 409 1.87 -15.44 6.22
N SER A 410 1.64 -15.30 4.91
CA SER A 410 0.34 -15.57 4.32
C SER A 410 0.02 -17.08 4.41
N THR A 411 -1.16 -17.40 4.91
CA THR A 411 -1.62 -18.78 5.09
C THR A 411 -3.03 -18.94 4.54
N ARG A 412 -3.55 -20.17 4.54
CA ARG A 412 -4.91 -20.40 4.06
C ARG A 412 -5.94 -19.77 5.00
N GLY A 413 -6.77 -18.88 4.47
CA GLY A 413 -7.80 -18.16 5.20
C GLY A 413 -7.24 -16.91 5.87
N PHE A 414 -7.93 -16.42 6.89
CA PHE A 414 -7.48 -15.24 7.60
C PHE A 414 -6.12 -15.46 8.28
N ASP A 415 -5.20 -14.52 8.09
CA ASP A 415 -3.89 -14.51 8.72
C ASP A 415 -3.44 -13.09 9.12
N THR A 416 -2.32 -13.01 9.84
CA THR A 416 -1.75 -11.75 10.34
C THR A 416 -0.84 -11.06 9.34
N ALA A 417 -0.54 -11.67 8.19
CA ALA A 417 0.28 -11.04 7.15
C ALA A 417 -0.59 -10.25 6.16
N THR A 418 -1.77 -10.79 5.83
CA THR A 418 -2.62 -10.30 4.74
C THR A 418 -4.10 -10.11 5.10
N GLY A 419 -4.50 -10.46 6.33
CA GLY A 419 -5.87 -10.28 6.81
C GLY A 419 -6.82 -11.25 6.12
N VAL A 420 -7.94 -10.74 5.57
CA VAL A 420 -8.85 -11.56 4.74
C VAL A 420 -8.32 -11.84 3.32
N GLY A 421 -7.13 -11.34 2.99
CA GLY A 421 -6.53 -11.38 1.65
C GLY A 421 -6.79 -10.09 0.86
N THR A 422 -6.83 -10.19 -0.48
CA THR A 422 -6.99 -9.03 -1.38
C THR A 422 -8.32 -9.04 -2.12
N PRO A 423 -8.84 -7.88 -2.59
CA PRO A 423 -10.05 -7.84 -3.40
C PRO A 423 -10.02 -8.79 -4.61
N ASN A 424 -11.05 -9.62 -4.76
CA ASN A 424 -11.15 -10.60 -5.83
C ASN A 424 -12.19 -10.21 -6.88
N GLY A 425 -11.84 -9.23 -7.69
CA GLY A 425 -12.65 -8.88 -8.85
C GLY A 425 -13.97 -8.19 -8.49
N SER A 426 -14.95 -8.30 -9.39
CA SER A 426 -16.32 -7.81 -9.18
C SER A 426 -17.04 -8.45 -7.97
N ASN A 427 -16.62 -9.64 -7.53
CA ASN A 427 -17.19 -10.28 -6.34
C ASN A 427 -16.96 -9.46 -5.08
N PHE A 428 -15.79 -8.82 -4.97
CA PHE A 428 -15.48 -7.90 -3.86
C PHE A 428 -16.51 -6.77 -3.80
N PHE A 429 -16.62 -5.99 -4.88
CA PHE A 429 -17.53 -4.85 -4.96
C PHE A 429 -18.99 -5.24 -4.75
N THR A 430 -19.42 -6.37 -5.32
CA THR A 430 -20.77 -6.90 -5.13
C THR A 430 -21.04 -7.21 -3.65
N ALA A 431 -20.07 -7.82 -2.97
CA ALA A 431 -20.22 -8.22 -1.57
C ALA A 431 -20.27 -7.02 -0.62
N ILE A 432 -19.35 -6.07 -0.76
CA ILE A 432 -19.23 -4.96 0.19
C ILE A 432 -20.31 -3.89 -0.04
N SER A 433 -20.81 -3.73 -1.27
CA SER A 433 -21.82 -2.73 -1.62
C SER A 433 -23.25 -3.23 -1.40
N ALA A 434 -23.43 -4.48 -0.99
CA ALA A 434 -24.76 -5.04 -0.74
C ALA A 434 -25.49 -4.28 0.40
N PRO A 435 -26.81 -4.03 0.29
CA PRO A 435 -27.60 -3.51 1.39
C PRO A 435 -27.49 -4.42 2.63
N GLN A 436 -27.35 -3.82 3.82
CA GLN A 436 -27.28 -4.55 5.09
C GLN A 436 -28.63 -4.57 5.81
#